data_AF-A0A820E5I0-F1
#
_entry.id   AF-A0A820E5I0-F1
#
_cell.length_a   1.000
_cell.length_b   1.000
_cell.length_c   1.000
_cell.angle_alpha   90.00
_cell.angle_beta   90.00
_cell.angle_gamma   90.00
#
_symmetry.space_group_name_H-M   'P 1'
#
loop_
_entity.id
_entity.type
_entity.pdbx_description
1 polymer ?
#
loop_
_entity_poly.entity_id
_entity_poly.type
_entity_poly.pdbx_seq_one_letter_code
_entity_poly.pdbx_strand_id
1 'polypeptide(L)'
;MTTAAYLSKYFKRITIIELDDVLNDTLSKSTPNEILDYRCRLESPTSIRSFRHKLLNDYGGRSYSLKDEARLVSSGTLLNQNLTKNLEWFCIDRFTLETVLRKELCLQFGNQIEWKCNARVLQLIVDQSANTIQGVKYRLKENVGSPLLDVYGDFIIDCTGRNTSSIKWLKDNFNLIVPTIQMHFGCGYVTFIGERFKVGDLSLDSKLIICSSPNTPHNNKGCYILPIREIKTNDENSLGILLTIALHCVNSEYAPNDSYENILEWVKENLESEYYTVLKSTKVCSPLIPYRRAIDDRKYVELLDKKWP
;
A
#
# COMPACT_ATOMS: atom_id res chain seq x y z
N MET A 1 -4.69 -7.41 -10.43
CA MET A 1 -3.63 -7.45 -11.47
C MET A 1 -2.80 -8.72 -11.40
N THR A 2 -2.01 -8.94 -10.35
CA THR A 2 -1.17 -10.15 -10.20
C THR A 2 -1.95 -11.46 -10.38
N THR A 3 -3.14 -11.56 -9.78
CA THR A 3 -4.03 -12.72 -9.94
C THR A 3 -4.42 -12.96 -11.40
N ALA A 4 -4.79 -11.90 -12.14
CA ALA A 4 -5.15 -12.02 -13.56
C ALA A 4 -3.94 -12.48 -14.40
N ALA A 5 -2.74 -11.94 -14.14
CA ALA A 5 -1.51 -12.38 -14.82
C ALA A 5 -1.25 -13.88 -14.61
N TYR A 6 -1.45 -14.36 -13.39
CA TYR A 6 -1.27 -15.77 -13.06
C TYR A 6 -2.33 -16.65 -13.72
N LEU A 7 -3.61 -16.27 -13.61
CA LEU A 7 -4.74 -17.03 -14.16
C LEU A 7 -4.76 -17.05 -15.68
N SER A 8 -4.12 -16.08 -16.34
CA SER A 8 -3.97 -16.07 -17.81
C SER A 8 -3.19 -17.28 -18.34
N LYS A 9 -2.48 -18.02 -17.47
CA LYS A 9 -1.85 -19.29 -17.84
C LYS A 9 -2.84 -20.46 -17.96
N TYR A 10 -4.04 -20.33 -17.37
CA TYR A 10 -4.98 -21.44 -17.18
C TYR A 10 -6.35 -21.21 -17.82
N PHE A 11 -6.79 -19.94 -17.95
CA PHE A 11 -8.13 -19.60 -18.40
C PHE A 11 -8.13 -18.90 -19.75
N LYS A 12 -8.89 -19.38 -20.74
CA LYS A 12 -8.94 -18.77 -22.09
C LYS A 12 -9.47 -17.33 -22.12
N ARG A 13 -10.27 -16.95 -21.13
CA ARG A 13 -10.85 -15.61 -21.01
C ARG A 13 -10.88 -15.20 -19.55
N ILE A 14 -10.52 -13.94 -19.29
CA ILE A 14 -10.59 -13.32 -17.97
C ILE A 14 -11.27 -11.97 -18.14
N THR A 15 -12.32 -11.71 -17.37
CA THR A 15 -12.96 -10.39 -17.34
C THR A 15 -12.57 -9.69 -16.04
N ILE A 16 -12.00 -8.48 -16.16
CA ILE A 16 -11.63 -7.64 -15.01
C ILE A 16 -12.60 -6.46 -14.96
N ILE A 17 -13.30 -6.31 -13.84
CA ILE A 17 -14.17 -5.16 -13.56
C ILE A 17 -13.41 -4.24 -12.61
N GLU A 18 -13.07 -3.03 -13.08
CA GLU A 18 -12.24 -2.08 -12.36
C GLU A 18 -12.94 -0.73 -12.24
N LEU A 19 -12.82 -0.12 -11.06
CA LEU A 19 -13.45 1.14 -10.75
C LEU A 19 -12.81 2.30 -11.51
N ASP A 20 -11.51 2.20 -11.78
CA ASP A 20 -10.72 3.22 -12.47
C ASP A 20 -10.74 3.03 -14.00
N ASP A 21 -10.37 4.10 -14.71
CA ASP A 21 -10.23 4.07 -16.17
C ASP A 21 -8.85 3.57 -16.61
N VAL A 22 -8.65 2.27 -16.50
CA VAL A 22 -7.36 1.62 -16.80
C VAL A 22 -6.89 1.81 -18.24
N LEU A 23 -7.82 1.92 -19.20
CA LEU A 23 -7.46 2.02 -20.62
C LEU A 23 -6.96 3.41 -21.00
N ASN A 24 -7.41 4.44 -20.27
CA ASN A 24 -7.00 5.83 -20.46
C ASN A 24 -6.02 6.31 -19.38
N ASP A 25 -5.48 5.41 -18.55
CA ASP A 25 -4.46 5.73 -17.55
C ASP A 25 -3.22 6.34 -18.22
N THR A 26 -3.17 7.67 -18.24
CA THR A 26 -1.92 8.38 -18.53
C THR A 26 -0.97 8.13 -17.37
N LEU A 27 0.31 7.86 -17.69
CA LEU A 27 1.37 7.85 -16.69
C LEU A 27 1.65 9.31 -16.31
N SER A 28 0.70 9.97 -15.65
CA SER A 28 1.07 11.13 -14.85
C SER A 28 1.99 10.58 -13.75
N LYS A 29 3.19 11.13 -13.64
CA LYS A 29 3.98 10.94 -12.41
C LYS A 29 3.05 11.31 -11.26
N SER A 30 2.86 10.40 -10.30
CA SER A 30 2.00 10.67 -9.16
C SER A 30 2.32 12.04 -8.59
N THR A 31 1.30 12.87 -8.45
CA THR A 31 1.46 14.10 -7.70
C THR A 31 1.77 13.71 -6.25
N PRO A 32 2.49 14.54 -5.48
CA PRO A 32 2.77 14.27 -4.08
C PRO A 32 1.54 13.88 -3.22
N ASN A 33 0.33 14.26 -3.65
CA ASN A 33 -0.94 13.94 -2.99
C ASN A 33 -1.47 12.52 -3.30
N GLU A 34 -0.94 11.87 -4.33
CA GLU A 34 -1.36 10.55 -4.83
C GLU A 34 -0.34 9.45 -4.50
N ILE A 35 0.79 9.82 -3.90
CA ILE A 35 1.87 8.88 -3.61
C ILE A 35 1.49 8.02 -2.40
N LEU A 36 1.26 6.74 -2.67
CA LEU A 36 1.24 5.68 -1.67
C LEU A 36 2.46 4.80 -1.90
N ASP A 37 3.21 4.49 -0.86
CA ASP A 37 4.39 3.63 -0.95
C ASP A 37 4.00 2.15 -1.15
N TYR A 38 4.63 1.48 -2.14
CA TYR A 38 4.65 0.03 -2.27
C TYR A 38 6.05 -0.51 -2.00
N ARG A 39 6.13 -1.48 -1.09
CA ARG A 39 7.36 -2.18 -0.72
C ARG A 39 7.22 -3.69 -0.92
N CYS A 40 8.23 -4.32 -1.50
CA CYS A 40 8.34 -5.77 -1.49
C CYS A 40 9.76 -6.25 -1.21
N ARG A 41 9.87 -7.37 -0.47
CA ARG A 41 11.13 -8.11 -0.30
C ARG A 41 11.43 -8.86 -1.60
N LEU A 42 12.64 -8.65 -2.12
CA LEU A 42 13.05 -9.17 -3.43
C LEU A 42 13.30 -10.69 -3.48
N GLU A 43 13.51 -11.32 -2.32
CA GLU A 43 13.58 -12.80 -2.21
C GLU A 43 12.21 -13.47 -2.28
N SER A 44 11.11 -12.70 -2.21
CA SER A 44 9.77 -13.26 -2.41
C SER A 44 9.60 -13.66 -3.88
N PRO A 45 9.04 -14.84 -4.19
CA PRO A 45 8.80 -15.33 -5.56
C PRO A 45 7.70 -14.55 -6.31
N THR A 46 7.61 -13.24 -6.10
CA THR A 46 6.64 -12.36 -6.72
C THR A 46 6.90 -12.22 -8.21
N SER A 47 5.81 -12.17 -8.97
CA SER A 47 5.79 -11.84 -10.41
C SER A 47 6.42 -10.49 -10.75
N ILE A 48 6.72 -9.65 -9.75
CA ILE A 48 7.38 -8.34 -9.92
C ILE A 48 8.85 -8.51 -10.34
N ARG A 49 9.48 -9.66 -10.04
CA ARG A 49 10.89 -9.89 -10.36
C ARG A 49 11.17 -9.77 -11.86
N SER A 50 10.25 -10.20 -12.73
CA SER A 50 10.39 -10.05 -14.19
C SER A 50 10.28 -8.60 -14.66
N PHE A 51 9.64 -7.73 -13.88
CA PHE A 51 9.46 -6.31 -14.21
C PHE A 51 10.47 -5.40 -13.50
N ARG A 52 11.31 -5.93 -12.60
CA ARG A 52 12.23 -5.16 -11.75
C ARG A 52 13.09 -4.20 -12.57
N HIS A 53 13.78 -4.68 -13.61
CA HIS A 53 14.65 -3.82 -14.41
C HIS A 53 13.90 -2.65 -15.06
N LYS A 54 12.70 -2.93 -15.59
CA LYS A 54 11.84 -1.90 -16.18
C LYS A 54 11.39 -0.88 -15.12
N LEU A 55 10.93 -1.35 -13.96
CA LEU A 55 10.48 -0.49 -12.87
C LEU A 55 11.60 0.38 -12.29
N LEU A 56 12.81 -0.16 -12.18
CA LEU A 56 13.99 0.59 -11.73
C LEU A 56 14.41 1.64 -12.76
N ASN A 57 14.60 1.23 -14.01
CA ASN A 57 15.23 2.07 -15.03
C ASN A 57 14.28 3.11 -15.63
N ASP A 58 13.02 2.74 -15.84
CA ASP A 58 12.09 3.56 -16.63
C ASP A 58 11.11 4.34 -15.76
N TYR A 59 10.89 3.89 -14.52
CA TYR A 59 9.83 4.41 -13.64
C TYR A 59 10.35 4.94 -12.30
N GLY A 60 11.67 4.95 -12.09
CA GLY A 60 12.30 5.53 -10.90
C GLY A 60 12.09 4.71 -9.62
N GLY A 61 11.67 3.45 -9.75
CA GLY A 61 11.70 2.52 -8.62
C GLY A 61 13.14 2.36 -8.12
N ARG A 62 13.30 1.97 -6.86
CA ARG A 62 14.63 1.83 -6.26
C ARG A 62 14.72 0.58 -5.39
N SER A 63 15.93 0.02 -5.31
CA SER A 63 16.27 -1.02 -4.35
C SER A 63 17.11 -0.42 -3.23
N TYR A 64 16.86 -0.84 -1.99
CA TYR A 64 17.58 -0.39 -0.80
C TYR A 64 18.08 -1.58 0.01
N SER A 65 19.27 -1.42 0.58
CA SER A 65 19.86 -2.35 1.52
C SER A 65 19.31 -2.10 2.94
N LEU A 66 18.66 -3.09 3.54
CA LEU A 66 18.35 -3.03 4.97
C LEU A 66 19.59 -3.10 5.88
N LYS A 67 20.72 -3.58 5.36
CA LYS A 67 21.96 -3.64 6.13
C LYS A 67 22.68 -2.30 6.11
N ASP A 68 22.82 -1.72 4.93
CA ASP A 68 23.72 -0.60 4.68
C ASP A 68 22.97 0.75 4.66
N GLU A 69 21.74 0.79 4.16
CA GLU A 69 20.95 2.02 3.97
C GLU A 69 19.82 2.19 5.01
N ALA A 70 19.65 1.23 5.93
CA ALA A 70 18.62 1.32 6.97
C ALA A 70 19.20 1.50 8.38
N ARG A 71 18.38 2.14 9.21
CA ARG A 71 18.49 2.20 10.66
C ARG A 71 17.14 1.82 11.25
N LEU A 72 17.07 0.61 11.80
CA LEU A 72 15.83 0.06 12.38
C LEU A 72 16.00 -0.05 13.89
N VAL A 73 15.34 0.81 14.65
CA VAL A 73 15.44 0.86 16.11
C VAL A 73 14.14 0.38 16.74
N SER A 74 14.25 -0.45 17.77
CA SER A 74 13.15 -0.78 18.67
C SER A 74 13.67 -0.78 20.10
N SER A 75 13.03 0.00 20.98
CA SER A 75 13.45 0.18 22.38
C SER A 75 14.95 0.47 22.53
N GLY A 76 15.48 1.38 21.72
CA GLY A 76 16.90 1.77 21.71
C GLY A 76 17.86 0.73 21.13
N THR A 77 17.36 -0.43 20.67
CA THR A 77 18.17 -1.50 20.07
C THR A 77 18.14 -1.41 18.55
N LEU A 78 19.31 -1.41 17.92
CA LEU A 78 19.46 -1.45 16.47
C LEU A 78 19.22 -2.88 15.95
N LEU A 79 18.07 -3.10 15.31
CA LEU A 79 17.60 -4.43 14.88
C LEU A 79 18.39 -5.00 13.71
N ASN A 80 18.96 -4.17 12.85
CA ASN A 80 19.66 -4.60 11.64
C ASN A 80 21.18 -4.75 11.81
N GLN A 81 21.72 -4.50 13.00
CA GLN A 81 23.17 -4.52 13.26
C GLN A 81 23.81 -5.90 13.01
N ASN A 82 23.06 -6.97 13.28
CA ASN A 82 23.55 -8.35 13.20
C ASN A 82 23.09 -9.10 11.93
N LEU A 83 22.62 -8.37 10.90
CA LEU A 83 22.22 -9.01 9.64
C LEU A 83 23.45 -9.64 8.96
N THR A 84 23.45 -10.97 8.90
CA THR A 84 24.50 -11.77 8.23
C THR A 84 24.39 -11.74 6.72
N LYS A 85 23.23 -11.38 6.18
CA LYS A 85 22.98 -11.18 4.74
C LYS A 85 22.32 -9.82 4.51
N ASN A 86 22.63 -9.20 3.38
CA ASN A 86 21.92 -8.01 2.95
C ASN A 86 20.50 -8.40 2.51
N LEU A 87 19.49 -7.77 3.10
CA LEU A 87 18.10 -7.91 2.68
C LEU A 87 17.76 -6.70 1.80
N GLU A 88 17.55 -6.94 0.51
CA GLU A 88 17.16 -5.88 -0.42
C GLU A 88 15.63 -5.68 -0.43
N TRP A 89 15.22 -4.42 -0.30
CA TRP A 89 13.83 -3.99 -0.46
C TRP A 89 13.69 -3.17 -1.72
N PHE A 90 12.66 -3.47 -2.50
CA PHE A 90 12.27 -2.65 -3.63
C PHE A 90 11.12 -1.72 -3.23
N CYS A 91 11.27 -0.43 -3.51
CA CYS A 91 10.23 0.57 -3.34
C CYS A 91 9.90 1.27 -4.66
N ILE A 92 8.63 1.59 -4.84
CA ILE A 92 8.09 2.44 -5.89
C ILE A 92 6.77 3.01 -5.39
N ASP A 93 6.32 4.13 -5.95
CA ASP A 93 4.95 4.56 -5.69
C ASP A 93 3.95 3.56 -6.29
N ARG A 94 2.91 3.28 -5.52
CA ARG A 94 1.88 2.28 -5.81
C ARG A 94 1.13 2.60 -7.09
N PHE A 95 0.83 3.87 -7.34
CA PHE A 95 0.11 4.28 -8.54
C PHE A 95 0.91 3.92 -9.79
N THR A 96 2.19 4.29 -9.85
CA THR A 96 3.09 3.91 -10.94
C THR A 96 3.19 2.40 -11.08
N LEU A 97 3.34 1.66 -9.98
CA LEU A 97 3.35 0.19 -10.03
C LEU A 97 2.06 -0.37 -10.63
N GLU A 98 0.90 0.07 -10.15
CA GLU A 98 -0.40 -0.40 -10.62
C GLU A 98 -0.61 -0.06 -12.10
N THR A 99 -0.27 1.16 -12.52
CA THR A 99 -0.34 1.58 -13.93
C THR A 99 0.56 0.74 -14.82
N VAL A 100 1.81 0.47 -14.40
CA VAL A 100 2.73 -0.38 -15.18
C VAL A 100 2.19 -1.81 -15.25
N LEU A 101 1.74 -2.39 -14.14
CA LEU A 101 1.18 -3.74 -14.12
C LEU A 101 -0.08 -3.86 -15.00
N ARG A 102 -0.95 -2.84 -14.99
CA ARG A 102 -2.13 -2.77 -15.86
C ARG A 102 -1.74 -2.73 -17.33
N LYS A 103 -0.80 -1.84 -17.71
CA LYS A 103 -0.32 -1.73 -19.11
C LYS A 103 0.31 -3.03 -19.60
N GLU A 104 1.15 -3.67 -18.78
CA GLU A 104 1.75 -4.95 -19.13
C GLU A 104 0.72 -6.06 -19.31
N LEU A 105 -0.31 -6.11 -18.46
CA LEU A 105 -1.42 -7.06 -18.64
C LEU A 105 -2.14 -6.85 -19.97
N CYS A 106 -2.44 -5.60 -20.33
CA CYS A 106 -3.08 -5.28 -21.61
C CYS A 106 -2.20 -5.69 -22.80
N LEU A 107 -0.89 -5.43 -22.74
CA LEU A 107 0.05 -5.76 -23.82
C LEU A 107 0.26 -7.28 -23.97
N GLN A 108 0.41 -8.00 -22.86
CA GLN A 108 0.75 -9.43 -22.88
C GLN A 108 -0.47 -10.32 -23.13
N PHE A 109 -1.65 -9.90 -22.67
CA PHE A 109 -2.85 -10.74 -22.66
C PHE A 109 -4.08 -10.05 -23.31
N GLY A 110 -3.88 -9.09 -24.21
CA GLY A 110 -4.95 -8.26 -24.77
C GLY A 110 -6.11 -9.02 -25.43
N ASN A 111 -5.85 -10.21 -26.00
CA ASN A 111 -6.89 -11.06 -26.60
C ASN A 111 -7.62 -11.98 -25.58
N GLN A 112 -7.10 -12.06 -24.36
CA GLN A 112 -7.55 -12.97 -23.31
C GLN A 112 -8.21 -12.23 -22.15
N ILE A 113 -7.75 -11.01 -21.86
CA ILE A 113 -8.27 -10.15 -20.81
C ILE A 113 -9.25 -9.13 -21.40
N GLU A 114 -10.49 -9.18 -20.94
CA GLU A 114 -11.50 -8.18 -21.21
C GLU A 114 -11.62 -7.22 -20.02
N TRP A 115 -11.52 -5.92 -20.28
CA TRP A 115 -11.65 -4.89 -19.27
C TRP A 115 -13.04 -4.27 -19.27
N LYS A 116 -13.64 -4.17 -18.09
CA LYS A 116 -14.81 -3.32 -17.80
C LYS A 116 -14.34 -2.20 -16.87
N CYS A 117 -13.85 -1.12 -17.45
CA CYS A 117 -13.34 0.05 -16.72
C CYS A 117 -14.48 0.96 -16.25
N ASN A 118 -14.17 1.88 -15.34
CA ASN A 118 -15.15 2.80 -14.75
C ASN A 118 -16.37 2.06 -14.20
N ALA A 119 -16.19 0.87 -13.65
CA ALA A 119 -17.26 -0.05 -13.33
C ALA A 119 -17.22 -0.46 -11.86
N ARG A 120 -18.39 -0.65 -11.26
CA ARG A 120 -18.53 -1.16 -9.90
C ARG A 120 -19.43 -2.39 -9.87
N VAL A 121 -18.95 -3.46 -9.26
CA VAL A 121 -19.76 -4.64 -8.93
C VAL A 121 -20.69 -4.29 -7.76
N LEU A 122 -21.97 -4.62 -7.91
CA LEU A 122 -23.01 -4.28 -6.94
C LEU A 122 -23.73 -5.51 -6.39
N GLN A 123 -23.83 -6.59 -7.16
CA GLN A 123 -24.53 -7.82 -6.75
C GLN A 123 -23.85 -9.07 -7.31
N LEU A 124 -24.09 -10.22 -6.67
CA LEU A 124 -23.77 -11.53 -7.22
C LEU A 124 -24.95 -12.06 -8.04
N ILE A 125 -24.66 -12.86 -9.06
CA ILE A 125 -25.64 -13.70 -9.74
C ILE A 125 -25.50 -15.10 -9.14
N VAL A 126 -26.54 -15.57 -8.47
CA VAL A 126 -26.51 -16.80 -7.66
C VAL A 126 -27.57 -17.76 -8.15
N ASP A 127 -27.18 -19.02 -8.28
CA ASP A 127 -28.11 -20.15 -8.38
C ASP A 127 -28.33 -20.73 -6.99
N GLN A 128 -29.50 -20.43 -6.41
CA GLN A 128 -29.85 -20.90 -5.07
C GLN A 128 -30.06 -22.42 -5.02
N SER A 129 -30.45 -23.05 -6.14
CA SER A 129 -30.70 -24.49 -6.17
C SER A 129 -29.40 -25.29 -6.14
N ALA A 130 -28.37 -24.81 -6.84
CA ALA A 130 -27.04 -25.39 -6.84
C ALA A 130 -26.14 -24.86 -5.71
N ASN A 131 -26.59 -23.83 -4.99
CA ASN A 131 -25.79 -23.10 -3.99
C ASN A 131 -24.46 -22.58 -4.59
N THR A 132 -24.50 -22.03 -5.81
CA THR A 132 -23.32 -21.57 -6.56
C THR A 132 -23.43 -20.12 -7.00
N ILE A 133 -22.28 -19.46 -7.12
CA ILE A 133 -22.16 -18.13 -7.74
C ILE A 133 -21.88 -18.36 -9.23
N GLN A 134 -22.73 -17.80 -10.10
CA GLN A 134 -22.60 -17.93 -11.56
C GLN A 134 -22.01 -16.67 -12.22
N GLY A 135 -21.99 -15.56 -11.49
CA GLY A 135 -21.58 -14.29 -12.06
C GLY A 135 -21.73 -13.11 -11.12
N VAL A 136 -21.61 -11.91 -11.69
CA VAL A 136 -21.75 -10.64 -11.00
C VAL A 136 -22.56 -9.66 -11.81
N LYS A 137 -23.26 -8.78 -11.11
CA LYS A 137 -23.93 -7.61 -11.70
C LYS A 137 -23.13 -6.36 -11.41
N TYR A 138 -22.84 -5.58 -12.43
CA TYR A 138 -22.05 -4.36 -12.34
C TYR A 138 -22.76 -3.16 -12.98
N ARG A 139 -22.26 -1.97 -12.70
CA ARG A 139 -22.72 -0.72 -13.31
C ARG A 139 -21.53 0.15 -13.66
N LEU A 140 -21.61 0.82 -14.81
CA LEU A 140 -20.66 1.87 -15.20
C LEU A 140 -20.93 3.15 -14.40
N LYS A 141 -19.88 3.84 -13.96
CA LYS A 141 -19.94 5.06 -13.13
C LYS A 141 -20.80 6.15 -13.76
N GLU A 142 -20.71 6.31 -15.08
CA GLU A 142 -21.47 7.30 -15.85
C GLU A 142 -22.98 6.99 -15.91
N ASN A 143 -23.38 5.74 -15.69
CA ASN A 143 -24.74 5.25 -15.87
C ASN A 143 -25.48 5.11 -14.53
N VAL A 144 -25.38 6.11 -13.65
CA VAL A 144 -26.11 6.10 -12.38
C VAL A 144 -27.61 6.03 -12.65
N GLY A 145 -28.29 5.05 -12.05
CA GLY A 145 -29.73 4.81 -12.26
C GLY A 145 -30.05 3.86 -13.41
N SER A 146 -29.07 3.45 -14.22
CA SER A 146 -29.31 2.43 -15.25
C SER A 146 -29.49 1.03 -14.65
N PRO A 147 -30.11 0.10 -15.41
CA PRO A 147 -30.07 -1.32 -15.11
C PRO A 147 -28.64 -1.81 -14.91
N LEU A 148 -28.49 -2.83 -14.08
CA LEU A 148 -27.21 -3.51 -13.90
C LEU A 148 -26.91 -4.36 -15.13
N LEU A 149 -25.64 -4.47 -15.46
CA LEU A 149 -25.11 -5.32 -16.51
C LEU A 149 -24.61 -6.62 -15.89
N ASP A 150 -24.80 -7.74 -16.58
CA ASP A 150 -24.45 -9.06 -16.09
C ASP A 150 -23.12 -9.54 -16.71
N VAL A 151 -22.29 -10.18 -15.90
CA VAL A 151 -21.10 -10.93 -16.34
C VAL A 151 -21.12 -12.29 -15.67
N TYR A 152 -21.05 -13.34 -16.48
CA TYR A 152 -20.98 -14.71 -16.01
C TYR A 152 -19.54 -15.22 -16.03
N GLY A 153 -19.21 -16.14 -15.14
CA GLY A 153 -17.91 -16.78 -15.10
C GLY A 153 -17.88 -17.99 -14.19
N ASP A 154 -16.98 -18.94 -14.50
CA ASP A 154 -16.82 -20.17 -13.73
C ASP A 154 -16.26 -19.91 -12.32
N PHE A 155 -15.46 -18.85 -12.18
CA PHE A 155 -14.87 -18.41 -10.92
C PHE A 155 -14.95 -16.90 -10.78
N ILE A 156 -15.38 -16.42 -9.61
CA ILE A 156 -15.41 -15.02 -9.25
C ILE A 156 -14.38 -14.78 -8.14
N ILE A 157 -13.46 -13.85 -8.36
CA ILE A 157 -12.43 -13.49 -7.39
C ILE A 157 -12.57 -12.01 -7.06
N ASP A 158 -12.90 -11.72 -5.79
CA ASP A 158 -12.95 -10.35 -5.31
C ASP A 158 -11.57 -9.89 -4.82
N CYS A 159 -11.01 -8.88 -5.52
CA CYS A 159 -9.74 -8.23 -5.18
C CYS A 159 -9.93 -6.74 -4.81
N THR A 160 -11.12 -6.30 -4.42
CA THR A 160 -11.44 -4.89 -4.10
C THR A 160 -10.87 -4.39 -2.76
N GLY A 161 -10.15 -5.25 -2.03
CA GLY A 161 -9.41 -4.87 -0.82
C GLY A 161 -10.32 -4.50 0.35
N ARG A 162 -9.99 -3.41 1.06
CA ARG A 162 -10.72 -2.98 2.28
C ARG A 162 -12.20 -2.65 2.02
N ASN A 163 -12.56 -2.29 0.79
CA ASN A 163 -13.92 -1.92 0.40
C ASN A 163 -14.74 -3.12 -0.13
N THR A 164 -14.24 -4.35 0.05
CA THR A 164 -14.94 -5.57 -0.35
C THR A 164 -16.35 -5.67 0.21
N SER A 165 -17.29 -5.97 -0.68
CA SER A 165 -18.68 -6.29 -0.34
C SER A 165 -18.93 -7.80 -0.29
N SER A 166 -17.91 -8.64 -0.51
CA SER A 166 -18.08 -10.10 -0.61
C SER A 166 -18.67 -10.71 0.65
N ILE A 167 -18.29 -10.27 1.84
CA ILE A 167 -18.88 -10.79 3.09
C ILE A 167 -20.38 -10.51 3.14
N LYS A 168 -20.78 -9.27 2.80
CA LYS A 168 -22.18 -8.90 2.75
C LYS A 168 -22.92 -9.78 1.73
N TRP A 169 -22.39 -9.91 0.52
CA TRP A 169 -23.02 -10.72 -0.52
C TRP A 169 -23.13 -12.20 -0.14
N LEU A 170 -22.08 -12.79 0.45
CA LEU A 170 -22.10 -14.18 0.89
C LEU A 170 -23.10 -14.41 2.04
N LYS A 171 -23.22 -13.46 2.97
CA LYS A 171 -24.24 -13.50 4.02
C LYS A 171 -25.64 -13.39 3.43
N ASP A 172 -25.87 -12.41 2.54
CA ASP A 172 -27.19 -12.13 1.97
C ASP A 172 -27.69 -13.28 1.07
N ASN A 173 -26.79 -14.00 0.38
CA ASN A 173 -27.17 -15.05 -0.57
C ASN A 173 -27.09 -16.47 -0.02
N PHE A 174 -26.19 -16.73 0.93
CA PHE A 174 -25.91 -18.08 1.43
C PHE A 174 -25.99 -18.20 2.95
N ASN A 175 -26.36 -17.13 3.66
CA ASN A 175 -26.32 -17.04 5.12
C ASN A 175 -24.94 -17.41 5.71
N LEU A 176 -23.87 -17.18 4.96
CA LEU A 176 -22.51 -17.44 5.41
C LEU A 176 -22.08 -16.38 6.42
N ILE A 177 -21.84 -16.80 7.66
CA ILE A 177 -21.30 -15.94 8.72
C ILE A 177 -19.79 -16.03 8.66
N VAL A 178 -19.13 -14.96 8.21
CA VAL A 178 -17.68 -14.81 8.36
C VAL A 178 -17.41 -14.26 9.76
N PRO A 179 -16.74 -14.99 10.65
CA PRO A 179 -16.43 -14.49 11.98
C PRO A 179 -15.50 -13.27 11.88
N THR A 180 -15.97 -12.15 12.42
CA THR A 180 -15.20 -10.90 12.53
C THR A 180 -15.00 -10.59 14.00
N ILE A 181 -13.76 -10.34 14.40
CA ILE A 181 -13.45 -9.79 15.73
C ILE A 181 -13.12 -8.32 15.54
N GLN A 182 -13.86 -7.48 16.24
CA GLN A 182 -13.56 -6.08 16.39
C GLN A 182 -12.42 -5.94 17.39
N MET A 183 -11.27 -5.42 16.96
CA MET A 183 -10.11 -5.25 17.83
C MET A 183 -9.82 -3.75 18.03
N HIS A 184 -9.74 -3.36 19.30
CA HIS A 184 -9.32 -2.02 19.68
C HIS A 184 -7.79 -1.94 19.73
N PHE A 185 -7.18 -1.40 18.69
CA PHE A 185 -5.72 -1.28 18.61
C PHE A 185 -5.20 0.07 19.12
N GLY A 186 -6.07 1.07 19.30
CA GLY A 186 -5.69 2.39 19.81
C GLY A 186 -4.53 3.03 19.04
N CYS A 187 -4.41 2.77 17.73
CA CYS A 187 -3.31 3.23 16.91
C CYS A 187 -3.70 4.44 16.06
N GLY A 188 -2.86 5.47 16.11
CA GLY A 188 -2.95 6.64 15.26
C GLY A 188 -1.65 6.84 14.47
N TYR A 189 -1.76 7.47 13.30
CA TYR A 189 -0.57 8.00 12.63
C TYR A 189 -0.89 9.28 11.86
N VAL A 190 0.14 10.06 11.58
CA VAL A 190 0.11 11.16 10.62
C VAL A 190 1.15 10.85 9.56
N THR A 191 0.75 10.88 8.30
CA THR A 191 1.64 10.58 7.18
C THR A 191 1.67 11.70 6.15
N PHE A 192 2.81 11.89 5.52
CA PHE A 192 3.04 12.88 4.46
C PHE A 192 4.24 12.48 3.60
N ILE A 193 4.38 13.17 2.48
CA ILE A 193 5.46 13.01 1.52
C ILE A 193 6.42 14.18 1.65
N GLY A 194 7.72 13.92 1.62
CA GLY A 194 8.74 14.95 1.62
C GLY A 194 9.91 14.64 0.68
N GLU A 195 10.56 15.68 0.19
CA GLU A 195 11.85 15.58 -0.50
C GLU A 195 12.98 15.66 0.53
N ARG A 196 13.93 14.72 0.42
CA ARG A 196 15.08 14.61 1.32
C ARG A 196 16.22 15.53 0.90
N PHE A 197 16.71 16.34 1.83
CA PHE A 197 17.92 17.14 1.67
C PHE A 197 19.02 16.67 2.61
N LYS A 198 20.27 17.00 2.27
CA LYS A 198 21.46 16.75 3.09
C LYS A 198 21.32 17.41 4.46
N VAL A 199 21.67 16.69 5.52
CA VAL A 199 21.74 17.21 6.88
C VAL A 199 23.17 17.60 7.29
N GLY A 200 24.18 17.23 6.47
CA GLY A 200 25.58 17.49 6.78
C GLY A 200 26.21 16.46 7.71
N ASP A 201 25.50 15.37 7.99
CA ASP A 201 25.98 14.19 8.70
C ASP A 201 25.99 13.02 7.71
N LEU A 202 27.20 12.58 7.32
CA LEU A 202 27.39 11.50 6.34
C LEU A 202 26.72 10.19 6.78
N SER A 203 26.63 9.92 8.09
CA SER A 203 25.93 8.76 8.60
C SER A 203 24.43 8.86 8.28
N LEU A 204 23.78 9.96 8.66
CA LEU A 204 22.34 10.15 8.42
C LEU A 204 21.99 10.40 6.95
N ASP A 205 22.88 11.01 6.18
CA ASP A 205 22.69 11.21 4.74
C ASP A 205 22.81 9.89 3.96
N SER A 206 23.54 8.91 4.49
CA SER A 206 23.61 7.55 3.93
C SER A 206 22.43 6.64 4.33
N LYS A 207 21.68 6.99 5.40
CA LYS A 207 20.52 6.21 5.87
C LYS A 207 19.24 6.73 5.23
N LEU A 208 18.72 5.96 4.28
CA LEU A 208 17.49 6.29 3.56
C LEU A 208 16.25 5.73 4.24
N ILE A 209 16.42 4.67 5.04
CA ILE A 209 15.37 4.09 5.88
C ILE A 209 15.69 4.39 7.33
N ILE A 210 14.83 5.13 8.02
CA ILE A 210 14.98 5.43 9.45
C ILE A 210 13.65 5.10 10.13
N CYS A 211 13.68 4.07 10.98
CA CYS A 211 12.46 3.53 11.58
C CYS A 211 12.64 3.34 13.08
N SER A 212 11.68 3.87 13.83
CA SER A 212 11.45 3.57 15.24
C SER A 212 10.03 3.03 15.38
N SER A 213 9.92 1.79 15.87
CA SER A 213 8.61 1.22 16.20
C SER A 213 8.22 1.62 17.63
N PRO A 214 6.95 2.03 17.87
CA PRO A 214 6.44 2.06 19.23
C PRO A 214 6.53 0.66 19.85
N ASN A 215 6.81 0.62 21.15
CA ASN A 215 6.86 -0.59 21.96
C ASN A 215 6.16 -0.34 23.31
N THR A 216 4.85 -0.61 23.33
CA THR A 216 4.01 -0.57 24.53
C THR A 216 4.54 -1.54 25.60
N PRO A 217 4.51 -1.18 26.89
CA PRO A 217 3.99 0.06 27.47
C PRO A 217 5.01 1.19 27.60
N HIS A 218 6.28 0.95 27.24
CA HIS A 218 7.39 1.84 27.57
C HIS A 218 7.56 2.99 26.59
N ASN A 219 7.22 2.79 25.33
CA ASN A 219 7.28 3.82 24.31
C ASN A 219 6.07 3.73 23.37
N ASN A 220 5.19 4.72 23.42
CA ASN A 220 3.98 4.74 22.60
C ASN A 220 4.18 5.43 21.25
N LYS A 221 5.39 5.90 20.93
CA LYS A 221 5.67 6.81 19.82
C LYS A 221 6.75 6.26 18.91
N GLY A 222 6.58 6.44 17.62
CA GLY A 222 7.53 5.98 16.60
C GLY A 222 7.46 6.82 15.34
N CYS A 223 8.42 6.58 14.46
CA CYS A 223 8.52 7.26 13.18
C CYS A 223 9.06 6.30 12.14
N TYR A 224 8.46 6.31 10.94
CA TYR A 224 8.98 5.61 9.78
C TYR A 224 9.27 6.64 8.71
N ILE A 225 10.52 6.69 8.28
CA ILE A 225 11.00 7.49 7.16
C ILE A 225 11.47 6.49 6.12
N LEU A 226 10.75 6.43 5.01
CA LEU A 226 10.89 5.38 4.02
C LEU A 226 11.02 6.00 2.64
N PRO A 227 11.98 5.54 1.83
CA PRO A 227 12.18 6.11 0.52
C PRO A 227 11.24 5.46 -0.49
N ILE A 228 10.68 6.28 -1.37
CA ILE A 228 9.64 5.88 -2.33
C ILE A 228 10.26 5.69 -3.70
N ARG A 229 10.91 6.75 -4.21
CA ARG A 229 11.51 6.80 -5.54
C ARG A 229 12.51 7.94 -5.65
N GLU A 230 13.32 7.87 -6.69
CA GLU A 230 14.19 8.97 -7.09
C GLU A 230 13.42 10.03 -7.89
N ILE A 231 13.84 11.28 -7.73
CA ILE A 231 13.34 12.44 -8.47
C ILE A 231 14.50 13.25 -9.05
N LYS A 232 14.25 13.86 -10.20
CA LYS A 232 15.17 14.83 -10.78
C LYS A 232 14.99 16.16 -10.07
N THR A 233 16.10 16.73 -9.62
CA THR A 233 16.16 18.02 -8.94
C THR A 233 17.39 18.76 -9.42
N ASN A 234 17.31 20.09 -9.49
CA ASN A 234 18.43 20.96 -9.82
C ASN A 234 19.12 21.50 -8.55
N ASP A 235 18.63 21.12 -7.38
CA ASP A 235 19.18 21.56 -6.10
C ASP A 235 20.31 20.61 -5.65
N GLU A 236 21.53 21.14 -5.54
CA GLU A 236 22.73 20.38 -5.15
C GLU A 236 22.68 19.86 -3.70
N ASN A 237 21.80 20.43 -2.86
CA ASN A 237 21.59 19.98 -1.49
C ASN A 237 20.50 18.91 -1.37
N SER A 238 19.67 18.74 -2.41
CA SER A 238 18.71 17.64 -2.43
C SER A 238 19.43 16.31 -2.65
N LEU A 239 18.95 15.26 -1.98
CA LEU A 239 19.36 13.89 -2.26
C LEU A 239 18.62 13.30 -3.46
N GLY A 240 17.66 14.03 -4.05
CA GLY A 240 16.87 13.57 -5.18
C GLY A 240 15.95 12.40 -4.82
N ILE A 241 15.49 12.31 -3.57
CA ILE A 241 14.68 11.19 -3.08
C ILE A 241 13.38 11.73 -2.46
N LEU A 242 12.26 11.14 -2.88
CA LEU A 242 10.99 11.31 -2.17
C LEU A 242 10.85 10.26 -1.07
N LEU A 243 10.38 10.72 0.09
CA LEU A 243 10.17 9.93 1.29
C LEU A 243 8.69 9.90 1.66
N THR A 244 8.21 8.74 2.10
CA THR A 244 7.01 8.63 2.92
C THR A 244 7.47 8.72 4.35
N ILE A 245 6.90 9.68 5.07
CA ILE A 245 7.10 9.85 6.50
C ILE A 245 5.80 9.50 7.19
N ALA A 246 5.88 8.73 8.26
CA ALA A 246 4.75 8.43 9.12
C ALA A 246 5.15 8.49 10.59
N LEU A 247 4.47 9.33 11.35
CA LEU A 247 4.60 9.42 12.81
C LEU A 247 3.50 8.56 13.41
N HIS A 248 3.88 7.52 14.15
CA HIS A 248 2.96 6.52 14.67
C HIS A 248 2.86 6.63 16.19
N CYS A 249 1.63 6.53 16.67
CA CYS A 249 1.31 6.49 18.08
C CYS A 249 0.42 5.28 18.39
N VAL A 250 0.57 4.71 19.58
CA VAL A 250 -0.28 3.63 20.12
C VAL A 250 -0.89 4.06 21.47
N ASN A 251 -1.74 3.21 22.05
CA ASN A 251 -2.45 3.50 23.31
C ASN A 251 -3.30 4.78 23.28
N SER A 252 -3.92 5.06 22.14
CA SER A 252 -4.78 6.23 21.90
C SER A 252 -4.06 7.57 22.00
N GLU A 253 -2.74 7.59 21.85
CA GLU A 253 -1.97 8.80 21.60
C GLU A 253 -1.99 9.17 20.09
N TYR A 254 -1.73 10.44 19.77
CA TYR A 254 -1.71 10.95 18.39
C TYR A 254 -0.65 12.03 18.22
N ALA A 255 0.08 11.99 17.10
CA ALA A 255 0.93 13.09 16.68
C ALA A 255 0.08 14.30 16.21
N PRO A 256 0.60 15.54 16.29
CA PRO A 256 -0.06 16.70 15.71
C PRO A 256 -0.18 16.57 14.19
N ASN A 257 -1.20 17.20 13.63
CA ASN A 257 -1.57 17.10 12.21
C ASN A 257 -2.03 18.42 11.60
N ASP A 258 -1.87 19.52 12.34
CA ASP A 258 -2.34 20.85 12.02
C ASP A 258 -1.28 21.69 11.29
N SER A 259 -0.01 21.53 11.64
CA SER A 259 1.11 22.16 10.93
C SER A 259 2.38 21.30 10.96
N TYR A 260 3.30 21.58 10.04
CA TYR A 260 4.58 20.88 10.00
C TYR A 260 5.50 21.34 11.14
N GLU A 261 5.41 22.60 11.53
CA GLU A 261 6.13 23.18 12.65
C GLU A 261 5.78 22.47 13.97
N ASN A 262 4.50 22.18 14.19
CA ASN A 262 4.04 21.44 15.37
C ASN A 262 4.52 19.98 15.33
N ILE A 263 4.58 19.37 14.15
CA ILE A 263 5.24 18.07 13.97
C ILE A 263 6.70 18.13 14.37
N LEU A 264 7.45 19.14 13.94
CA LEU A 264 8.87 19.26 14.24
C LEU A 264 9.14 19.40 15.75
N GLU A 265 8.39 20.26 16.45
CA GLU A 265 8.52 20.37 17.91
C GLU A 265 8.10 19.09 18.62
N TRP A 266 7.01 18.44 18.18
CA TRP A 266 6.62 17.15 18.75
C TRP A 266 7.70 16.08 18.57
N VAL A 267 8.31 15.98 17.38
CA VAL A 267 9.39 15.02 17.13
C VAL A 267 10.61 15.30 18.00
N LYS A 268 10.98 16.57 18.16
CA LYS A 268 12.09 17.02 19.00
C LYS A 268 11.91 16.66 20.47
N GLU A 269 10.68 16.71 20.97
CA GLU A 269 10.33 16.37 22.36
C GLU A 269 10.20 14.87 22.60
N ASN A 270 9.79 14.10 21.58
CA ASN A 270 9.28 12.75 21.79
C ASN A 270 10.12 11.63 21.14
N LEU A 271 11.01 11.95 20.20
CA LEU A 271 11.81 10.98 19.46
C LEU A 271 13.31 11.30 19.56
N GLU A 272 14.16 10.36 19.11
CA GLU A 272 15.60 10.59 19.06
C GLU A 272 15.94 11.78 18.13
N SER A 273 17.01 12.50 18.46
CA SER A 273 17.41 13.74 17.77
C SER A 273 17.60 13.58 16.26
N GLU A 274 17.98 12.39 15.79
CA GLU A 274 18.13 12.07 14.37
C GLU A 274 16.84 12.27 13.56
N TYR A 275 15.68 11.93 14.12
CA TYR A 275 14.39 12.11 13.44
C TYR A 275 14.11 13.61 13.24
N TYR A 276 14.36 14.42 14.26
CA TYR A 276 14.22 15.87 14.16
C TYR A 276 15.18 16.45 13.11
N THR A 277 16.45 16.05 13.14
CA THR A 277 17.47 16.50 12.17
C THR A 277 17.06 16.18 10.74
N VAL A 278 16.57 14.96 10.50
CA VAL A 278 16.10 14.52 9.18
C VAL A 278 14.89 15.33 8.73
N LEU A 279 13.87 15.44 9.57
CA LEU A 279 12.64 16.15 9.24
C LEU A 279 12.86 17.65 9.06
N LYS A 280 13.71 18.28 9.87
CA LYS A 280 14.03 19.71 9.73
C LYS A 280 14.60 20.05 8.35
N SER A 281 15.39 19.15 7.75
CA SER A 281 15.91 19.30 6.38
C SER A 281 14.93 18.87 5.28
N THR A 282 13.81 18.24 5.63
CA THR A 282 12.88 17.68 4.65
C THR A 282 11.94 18.77 4.15
N LYS A 283 11.82 18.88 2.83
CA LYS A 283 10.81 19.75 2.18
C LYS A 283 9.50 18.99 2.04
N VAL A 284 8.48 19.38 2.79
CA VAL A 284 7.15 18.77 2.69
C VAL A 284 6.55 19.02 1.31
N CYS A 285 6.06 17.95 0.69
CA CYS A 285 5.51 17.95 -0.66
C CYS A 285 4.02 17.63 -0.71
N SER A 286 3.43 17.07 0.36
CA SER A 286 2.00 16.74 0.45
C SER A 286 1.35 17.30 1.72
N PRO A 287 0.01 17.36 1.78
CA PRO A 287 -0.71 17.58 3.02
C PRO A 287 -0.35 16.54 4.10
N LEU A 288 -0.58 16.92 5.36
CA LEU A 288 -0.52 16.03 6.51
C LEU A 288 -1.81 15.22 6.57
N ILE A 289 -1.71 13.89 6.43
CA ILE A 289 -2.86 13.00 6.41
C ILE A 289 -2.95 12.27 7.74
N PRO A 290 -3.91 12.62 8.62
CA PRO A 290 -4.11 11.90 9.85
C PRO A 290 -4.92 10.62 9.61
N TYR A 291 -4.54 9.57 10.32
CA TYR A 291 -5.32 8.37 10.49
C TYR A 291 -5.53 8.14 11.98
N ARG A 292 -6.79 8.14 12.40
CA ARG A 292 -7.19 7.83 13.77
C ARG A 292 -8.22 6.70 13.70
N ARG A 293 -7.79 5.45 13.88
CA ARG A 293 -8.73 4.35 14.10
C ARG A 293 -8.45 3.71 15.44
N ALA A 294 -9.38 3.93 16.36
CA ALA A 294 -9.42 3.19 17.62
C ALA A 294 -9.78 1.70 17.40
N ILE A 295 -10.33 1.36 16.23
CA ILE A 295 -10.95 0.06 15.95
C ILE A 295 -10.59 -0.44 14.55
N ASP A 296 -10.11 -1.68 14.45
CA ASP A 296 -9.97 -2.40 13.18
C ASP A 296 -10.71 -3.74 13.26
N ASP A 297 -11.60 -3.98 12.30
CA ASP A 297 -12.35 -5.22 12.19
C ASP A 297 -11.50 -6.24 11.43
N ARG A 298 -10.82 -7.12 12.16
CA ARG A 298 -10.03 -8.17 11.52
C ARG A 298 -10.94 -9.34 11.13
N LYS A 299 -10.95 -9.63 9.83
CA LYS A 299 -11.64 -10.76 9.22
C LYS A 299 -10.75 -11.99 9.37
N TYR A 300 -11.19 -13.00 10.11
CA TYR A 300 -10.47 -14.27 10.20
C TYR A 300 -10.97 -15.22 9.11
N VAL A 301 -10.15 -15.47 8.08
CA VAL A 301 -10.38 -16.57 7.13
C VAL A 301 -9.64 -17.85 7.59
N GLU A 302 -8.62 -17.72 8.45
CA GLU A 302 -7.75 -18.83 8.90
C GLU A 302 -8.37 -19.77 9.95
N LEU A 303 -9.61 -19.53 10.40
CA LEU A 303 -10.27 -20.33 11.44
C LEU A 303 -11.39 -21.23 10.92
N LEU A 304 -11.56 -21.37 9.60
CA LEU A 304 -12.61 -22.19 8.99
C LEU A 304 -12.59 -23.69 9.39
N ASP A 305 -11.53 -24.17 10.05
CA ASP A 305 -11.44 -25.55 10.57
C ASP A 305 -11.25 -25.66 12.10
N LYS A 306 -11.18 -24.54 12.83
CA LYS A 306 -11.00 -24.60 14.30
C LYS A 306 -12.36 -24.49 14.98
N LYS A 307 -12.90 -25.63 15.43
CA LYS A 307 -13.97 -25.64 16.43
C LYS A 307 -13.49 -24.85 17.66
N TRP A 308 -14.24 -23.82 18.01
CA TRP A 308 -13.97 -23.02 19.21
C TRP A 308 -14.26 -23.87 20.46
N PRO A 309 -13.43 -23.80 21.52
CA PRO A 309 -13.67 -24.50 22.78
C PRO A 309 -14.92 -24.02 23.53
#